data_AF-A0AAV1LT82-F1
#
_entry.id   AF-A0AAV1LT82-F1
#
_cell.length_a   1.000
_cell.length_b   1.000
_cell.length_c   1.000
_cell.angle_alpha   90.00
_cell.angle_beta   90.00
_cell.angle_gamma   90.00
#
_symmetry.space_group_name_H-M   'P 1'
#
loop_
_entity.id
_entity.type
_entity.pdbx_description
1 polymer ?
#
loop_
_entity_poly.entity_id
_entity_poly.type
_entity_poly.pdbx_seq_one_letter_code
_entity_poly.pdbx_strand_id
1 'polypeptide(L)' 'MTDVYGEGVLTVRQCQNWFAKFRSGNFDVEDAPRSGRPVEAYKDAIKALVDVNRRITTQRWQKVLDQNGQYII' A
#
# COMPACT_ATOMS: atom_id res chain seq x y z
N MET A 1 -3.98 29.51 -6.13
CA MET A 1 -4.34 28.77 -4.89
C MET A 1 -3.72 29.43 -3.68
N THR A 2 -2.41 29.66 -3.68
CA THR A 2 -1.72 30.40 -2.62
C THR A 2 -2.25 31.82 -2.40
N ASP A 3 -2.60 32.53 -3.48
CA ASP A 3 -3.17 33.88 -3.40
C ASP A 3 -4.53 33.96 -2.67
N VAL A 4 -5.29 32.85 -2.65
CA VAL A 4 -6.62 32.79 -2.03
C VAL A 4 -6.57 32.11 -0.65
N TYR A 5 -5.78 31.03 -0.53
CA TYR A 5 -5.79 30.13 0.63
C TYR A 5 -4.49 30.16 1.44
N GLY A 6 -3.50 30.95 1.05
CA GLY A 6 -2.21 31.06 1.73
C GLY A 6 -1.23 29.92 1.43
N GLU A 7 -0.18 29.81 2.23
CA GLU A 7 0.83 28.76 2.12
C GLU A 7 0.33 27.40 2.65
N GLY A 8 1.04 26.31 2.32
CA GLY A 8 0.65 24.95 2.72
C GLY A 8 -0.47 24.32 1.88
N VAL A 9 -0.82 24.94 0.76
CA VAL A 9 -1.83 24.46 -0.19
C VAL A 9 -1.25 23.48 -1.22
N LEU A 10 -2.12 22.95 -2.10
CA LEU A 10 -1.71 22.08 -3.19
C LEU A 10 -0.63 22.73 -4.07
N THR A 11 0.41 21.94 -4.34
CA THR A 11 1.42 22.25 -5.34
C THR A 11 0.81 22.22 -6.75
N VAL A 12 1.45 22.90 -7.70
CA VAL A 12 1.02 22.90 -9.12
C VAL A 12 0.87 21.48 -9.67
N ARG A 13 1.78 20.56 -9.31
CA ARG A 13 1.74 19.16 -9.73
C ARG A 13 0.50 18.43 -9.19
N GLN A 14 0.13 18.68 -7.94
CA GLN A 14 -1.10 18.11 -7.38
C GLN A 14 -2.33 18.61 -8.13
N CYS A 15 -2.40 19.91 -8.46
CA CYS A 15 -3.50 20.46 -9.25
C CYS A 15 -3.60 19.85 -10.65
N GLN A 16 -2.47 19.64 -11.33
CA GLN A 16 -2.43 19.00 -12.64
C GLN A 16 -2.92 17.55 -12.59
N ASN A 17 -2.51 16.78 -11.58
CA ASN A 17 -2.97 15.41 -11.38
C ASN A 17 -4.49 15.34 -11.16
N TRP A 18 -5.04 16.22 -10.33
CA TRP A 18 -6.49 16.34 -10.13
C TRP A 18 -7.22 16.69 -11.42
N PHE A 19 -6.71 17.66 -12.17
CA PHE A 19 -7.31 18.05 -13.45
C PHE A 19 -7.34 16.91 -14.46
N ALA A 20 -6.27 16.12 -14.54
CA ALA A 20 -6.21 14.92 -15.39
C ALA A 20 -7.21 13.85 -14.94
N LYS A 21 -7.35 13.62 -13.63
CA LYS A 21 -8.32 12.68 -13.03
C LYS A 21 -9.77 13.08 -13.41
N PHE A 22 -10.11 14.35 -13.25
CA PHE A 22 -11.44 14.84 -13.62
C PHE A 22 -11.68 14.82 -15.14
N ARG A 23 -10.66 15.10 -15.95
CA ARG A 23 -10.73 15.00 -17.41
C ARG A 23 -10.97 13.58 -17.92
N SER A 24 -10.56 12.55 -17.17
CA SER A 24 -10.87 11.15 -17.51
C SER A 24 -12.25 10.69 -17.04
N GLY A 25 -13.04 11.59 -16.44
CA GLY A 25 -14.38 11.29 -15.93
C GLY A 25 -14.38 10.65 -14.53
N ASN A 26 -13.23 10.55 -13.88
CA ASN A 26 -13.14 10.09 -12.49
C ASN A 26 -13.26 11.30 -11.55
N PHE A 27 -14.44 11.45 -10.93
CA PHE A 27 -14.74 12.52 -9.97
C PHE A 27 -14.62 12.10 -8.51
N ASP A 28 -14.13 10.89 -8.23
CA ASP A 28 -13.90 10.44 -6.87
C ASP A 28 -12.85 11.36 -6.21
N VAL A 29 -13.13 11.86 -5.01
CA VAL A 29 -12.24 12.75 -4.25
C VAL A 29 -11.50 11.98 -3.18
N GLU A 30 -11.95 10.77 -2.83
CA GLU A 30 -11.30 9.97 -1.82
C GLU A 30 -9.91 9.49 -2.29
N ASP A 31 -9.02 9.33 -1.30
CA ASP A 31 -7.74 8.66 -1.54
C ASP A 31 -8.02 7.24 -2.00
N ALA A 32 -7.49 6.87 -3.16
CA ALA A 32 -7.48 5.48 -3.58
C ALA A 32 -6.78 4.62 -2.51
N PRO A 33 -7.14 3.33 -2.38
CA PRO A 33 -6.46 2.43 -1.46
C PRO A 33 -4.95 2.56 -1.63
N ARG A 34 -4.28 3.00 -0.56
CA ARG A 34 -2.84 3.21 -0.62
C ARG A 34 -2.19 1.87 -0.87
N SER A 35 -1.33 1.82 -1.89
CA SER A 35 -0.43 0.69 -2.06
C SER A 35 0.44 0.60 -0.81
N GLY A 36 0.21 -0.44 -0.02
CA GLY A 36 0.94 -0.73 1.21
C GLY A 36 1.18 -2.24 1.30
N ARG A 37 1.97 -2.66 2.29
CA ARG A 37 2.26 -4.07 2.51
C ARG A 37 0.94 -4.85 2.66
N PRO A 38 0.71 -5.95 1.91
CA PRO A 38 -0.45 -6.81 2.15
C PRO A 38 -0.32 -7.46 3.53
N VAL A 39 -1.00 -6.91 4.54
CA VAL A 39 -0.93 -7.41 5.92
C VAL A 39 -1.74 -8.69 6.08
N GLU A 40 -2.88 -8.82 5.40
CA GLU A 40 -3.79 -9.95 5.60
C GLU A 40 -3.24 -11.26 5.02
N ALA A 41 -2.63 -11.22 3.84
CA ALA A 41 -2.02 -12.40 3.22
C ALA A 41 -0.87 -12.98 4.07
N TYR A 42 -0.18 -12.13 4.84
CA TYR A 42 0.93 -12.50 5.71
C TYR A 42 0.47 -13.15 7.02
N LYS A 43 -0.66 -12.70 7.59
CA LYS A 43 -1.18 -13.19 8.87
C LYS A 43 -1.62 -14.64 8.79
N ASP A 44 -2.38 -15.01 7.77
CA ASP A 44 -2.92 -16.37 7.65
C ASP A 44 -1.82 -17.37 7.28
N ALA A 45 -0.89 -16.98 6.42
CA ALA A 45 0.30 -17.78 6.12
C ALA A 45 1.14 -18.03 7.38
N ILE A 46 1.32 -17.02 8.24
CA ILE A 46 2.02 -17.19 9.51
C ILE A 46 1.28 -18.12 10.44
N LYS A 47 -0.02 -17.93 10.64
CA LYS A 47 -0.81 -18.78 11.53
C LYS A 47 -0.71 -20.25 11.11
N ALA A 48 -0.93 -20.55 9.84
CA ALA A 48 -0.85 -21.92 9.33
C ALA A 48 0.54 -22.56 9.56
N LEU A 49 1.62 -21.80 9.38
CA LEU A 49 2.98 -22.29 9.60
C LEU A 49 3.36 -22.42 11.09
N VAL A 50 2.84 -21.55 11.97
CA VAL A 50 3.00 -21.68 13.43
C VAL A 50 2.27 -22.93 13.91
N ASP A 51 1.07 -23.19 13.37
CA ASP A 51 0.27 -24.37 13.69
C ASP A 51 0.97 -25.66 13.25
N VAL A 52 1.63 -25.65 12.09
CA VAL A 52 2.42 -26.79 11.59
C VAL A 52 3.74 -26.97 12.36
N ASN A 53 4.41 -25.87 12.75
CA ASN A 53 5.63 -25.93 13.53
C ASN A 53 5.84 -24.67 14.38
N ARG A 54 5.51 -24.78 15.66
CA ARG A 54 5.64 -23.70 16.65
C ARG A 54 7.09 -23.22 16.87
N ARG A 55 8.11 -24.00 16.47
CA ARG A 55 9.54 -23.71 16.67
C ARG A 55 10.27 -23.31 15.39
N ILE A 56 9.60 -22.60 14.50
CA ILE A 56 10.20 -22.17 13.24
C ILE A 56 10.89 -20.80 13.40
N THR A 57 12.11 -20.69 12.89
CA THR A 57 13.00 -19.53 13.06
C THR A 57 12.74 -18.44 12.04
N THR A 58 13.04 -17.18 12.36
CA THR A 58 12.84 -16.00 11.48
C THR A 58 13.47 -16.14 10.09
N GLN A 59 14.60 -16.83 9.98
CA GLN A 59 15.24 -17.12 8.70
C GLN A 59 14.46 -18.15 7.86
N ARG A 60 13.90 -19.17 8.52
CA ARG A 60 13.08 -20.18 7.87
C ARG A 60 11.73 -19.61 7.45
N TRP A 61 11.18 -18.67 8.25
CA TRP A 61 10.03 -17.86 7.89
C TRP A 61 10.25 -17.09 6.58
N GLN A 62 11.34 -16.33 6.51
CA GLN A 62 11.68 -15.52 5.34
C GLN A 62 11.73 -16.38 4.08
N LYS A 63 12.43 -17.52 4.13
CA LYS A 63 12.53 -18.45 2.99
C LYS A 63 11.18 -18.98 2.50
N VAL A 64 10.23 -19.25 3.40
CA VAL A 64 8.90 -19.76 3.02
C VAL A 64 8.04 -18.66 2.42
N LEU A 65 8.13 -17.44 2.93
CA LEU A 65 7.38 -16.29 2.41
C LEU A 65 7.88 -15.84 1.04
N ASP A 66 9.20 -15.92 0.83
CA ASP A 66 9.83 -15.65 -0.46
C ASP A 66 9.41 -16.69 -1.52
N GLN A 67 9.32 -17.98 -1.13
CA GLN A 67 8.85 -19.07 -2.00
C GLN A 67 7.38 -18.94 -2.41
N ASN A 68 6.54 -18.32 -1.57
CA ASN A 68 5.12 -18.09 -1.83
C ASN A 68 4.86 -16.81 -2.63
N GLY A 69 5.90 -16.08 -3.07
CA GLY A 69 5.76 -14.89 -3.90
C GLY A 69 5.10 -13.69 -3.21
N GLN A 70 4.98 -13.71 -1.88
CA GLN A 70 4.36 -12.64 -1.07
C GLN A 70 5.36 -11.65 -0.48
N TYR A 71 6.64 -11.81 -0.82
CA TYR A 71 7.71 -10.88 -0.51
C TYR A 71 8.13 -10.16 -1.81
N ILE A 72 7.48 -9.04 -2.10
CA ILE A 72 7.89 -8.13 -3.17
C ILE A 72 8.42 -6.89 -2.48
N ILE A 73 9.70 -6.57 -2.74
CA ILE A 73 10.33 -5.28 -2.42
C ILE A 73 10.11 -4.35 -3.62
#